data_AF-A0A969KX00-F1
#
_entry.id   AF-A0A969KX00-F1
#
_cell.length_a   1.000
_cell.length_b   1.000
_cell.length_c   1.000
_cell.angle_alpha   90.00
_cell.angle_beta   90.00
_cell.angle_gamma   90.00
#
_symmetry.space_group_name_H-M   'P 1'
#
loop_
_entity.id
_entity.type
_entity.pdbx_description
1 polymer ?
#
loop_
_entity_poly.entity_id
_entity_poly.type
_entity_poly.pdbx_seq_one_letter_code
_entity_poly.pdbx_strand_id
1 'polypeptide(L)'
;MIDLHRLNAEPEKTQLQLIQQFADSGDPGLETLMEFLLERRTQRPSAAVGKAYRLLRKADTARTQDFCQTHFPQGVVPLQSAQGVDYFNLQELLIEQDFQAADRLTLEKLCELASDAAMQRKWIYFTEVESFPTVDLQTINLLWLVYSEGKFGYSVQRELWLGMGKNWEKLWTVIGWKLGNNWTRYPQGFTWDLSAPRGHLPLSNQLRGVRVIASLLMHPAWTEK
;
A
#
# COMPACT_ATOMS: atom_id res chain seq x y z
N MET A 1 -12.82 11.57 -27.73
CA MET A 1 -13.09 11.21 -26.33
C MET A 1 -12.59 9.80 -26.12
N ILE A 2 -11.48 9.65 -25.44
CA ILE A 2 -11.12 8.36 -24.85
C ILE A 2 -12.16 8.11 -23.75
N ASP A 3 -12.75 6.91 -23.74
CA ASP A 3 -14.06 6.68 -23.14
C ASP A 3 -13.98 6.51 -21.62
N LEU A 4 -14.05 7.63 -20.87
CA LEU A 4 -14.14 7.64 -19.40
C LEU A 4 -15.31 6.79 -18.89
N HIS A 5 -16.43 6.76 -19.62
CA HIS A 5 -17.58 5.93 -19.26
C HIS A 5 -17.21 4.44 -19.32
N ARG A 6 -16.45 4.00 -20.33
CA ARG A 6 -15.89 2.65 -20.38
C ARG A 6 -14.96 2.38 -19.19
N LEU A 7 -14.04 3.29 -18.86
CA LEU A 7 -13.17 3.11 -17.69
C LEU A 7 -13.99 2.94 -16.39
N ASN A 8 -15.06 3.71 -16.24
CA ASN A 8 -15.89 3.69 -15.04
C ASN A 8 -16.72 2.41 -14.88
N ALA A 9 -17.16 1.80 -15.98
CA ALA A 9 -18.01 0.62 -15.98
C ALA A 9 -17.25 -0.70 -15.75
N GLU A 10 -15.94 -0.71 -15.94
CA GLU A 10 -15.12 -1.92 -15.94
C GLU A 10 -14.69 -2.35 -14.52
N PRO A 11 -14.49 -3.67 -14.28
CA PRO A 11 -13.90 -4.15 -13.03
C PRO A 11 -12.50 -3.58 -12.81
N GLU A 12 -12.09 -3.43 -11.55
CA GLU A 12 -10.83 -2.77 -11.18
C GLU A 12 -9.59 -3.35 -11.89
N LYS A 13 -9.54 -4.67 -12.09
CA LYS A 13 -8.45 -5.31 -12.85
C LYS A 13 -8.33 -4.79 -14.28
N THR A 14 -9.46 -4.59 -14.96
CA THR A 14 -9.51 -4.03 -16.31
C THR A 14 -9.21 -2.53 -16.28
N GLN A 15 -9.70 -1.80 -15.26
CA GLN A 15 -9.36 -0.38 -15.06
C GLN A 15 -7.84 -0.18 -14.99
N LEU A 16 -7.12 -1.00 -14.22
CA LEU A 16 -5.66 -0.92 -14.11
C LEU A 16 -4.93 -1.07 -15.46
N GLN A 17 -5.49 -1.84 -16.40
CA GLN A 17 -4.95 -1.99 -17.76
C GLN A 17 -5.28 -0.79 -18.63
N LEU A 18 -6.54 -0.34 -18.61
CA LEU A 18 -7.01 0.83 -19.36
C LEU A 18 -6.29 2.11 -18.96
N ILE A 19 -6.05 2.32 -17.66
CA ILE A 19 -5.33 3.48 -17.16
C ILE A 19 -3.91 3.53 -17.73
N GLN A 20 -3.22 2.39 -17.84
CA GLN A 20 -1.91 2.34 -18.49
C GLN A 20 -2.01 2.73 -19.98
N GLN A 21 -2.98 2.17 -20.70
CA GLN A 21 -3.22 2.50 -22.12
C GLN A 21 -3.52 3.99 -22.32
N PHE A 22 -4.26 4.62 -21.40
CA PHE A 22 -4.55 6.05 -21.46
C PHE A 22 -3.28 6.87 -21.22
N ALA A 23 -2.47 6.55 -20.21
CA ALA A 23 -1.20 7.23 -20.00
C ALA A 23 -0.26 7.12 -21.23
N ASP A 24 -0.24 5.95 -21.88
CA ASP A 24 0.58 5.71 -23.08
C ASP A 24 0.06 6.46 -24.33
N SER A 25 -1.17 6.98 -24.31
CA SER A 25 -1.78 7.74 -25.42
C SER A 25 -1.46 9.25 -25.40
N GLY A 26 -0.62 9.70 -24.47
CA GLY A 26 -0.21 11.10 -24.34
C GLY A 26 -1.32 11.99 -23.76
N ASP A 27 -1.29 13.29 -24.10
CA ASP A 27 -2.15 14.31 -23.50
C ASP A 27 -3.65 13.96 -23.45
N PRO A 28 -4.29 13.44 -24.52
CA PRO A 28 -5.72 13.11 -24.47
C PRO A 28 -6.05 12.05 -23.40
N GLY A 29 -5.15 11.09 -23.17
CA GLY A 29 -5.33 10.09 -22.13
C GLY A 29 -5.02 10.63 -20.75
N LEU A 30 -4.02 11.50 -20.61
CA LEU A 30 -3.75 12.19 -19.34
C LEU A 30 -4.95 13.05 -18.90
N GLU A 31 -5.62 13.74 -19.81
CA GLU A 31 -6.89 14.45 -19.51
C GLU A 31 -7.96 13.50 -18.98
N THR A 32 -8.12 12.35 -19.64
CA THR A 32 -9.10 11.34 -19.23
C THR A 32 -8.79 10.83 -17.81
N LEU A 33 -7.51 10.68 -17.45
CA LEU A 33 -7.09 10.30 -16.11
C LEU A 33 -7.33 11.41 -15.08
N MET A 34 -7.16 12.69 -15.44
CA MET A 34 -7.49 13.83 -14.58
C MET A 34 -9.00 13.85 -14.27
N GLU A 35 -9.85 13.71 -15.29
CA GLU A 35 -11.31 13.61 -15.13
C GLU A 35 -11.70 12.43 -14.24
N PHE A 36 -11.11 11.25 -14.48
CA PHE A 36 -11.32 10.04 -13.67
C PHE A 36 -11.02 10.25 -12.19
N LEU A 37 -9.96 10.99 -11.87
CA LEU A 37 -9.60 11.32 -10.49
C LEU A 37 -10.55 12.34 -9.86
N LEU A 38 -10.98 13.36 -10.60
CA LEU A 38 -11.94 14.36 -10.11
C LEU A 38 -13.28 13.73 -9.75
N GLU A 39 -13.81 12.82 -10.59
CA GLU A 39 -15.07 12.11 -10.32
C GLU A 39 -15.02 11.24 -9.05
N ARG A 40 -13.82 10.84 -8.61
CA ARG A 40 -13.62 9.92 -7.48
C ARG A 40 -13.00 10.57 -6.25
N ARG A 41 -12.74 11.87 -6.28
CA ARG A 41 -12.03 12.60 -5.23
C ARG A 41 -12.66 12.43 -3.84
N THR A 42 -13.98 12.25 -3.75
CA THR A 42 -14.72 12.08 -2.50
C THR A 42 -14.96 10.62 -2.11
N GLN A 43 -14.57 9.68 -2.97
CA GLN A 43 -14.74 8.25 -2.75
C GLN A 43 -13.53 7.67 -2.03
N ARG A 44 -13.70 6.49 -1.43
CA ARG A 44 -12.55 5.75 -0.89
C ARG A 44 -11.57 5.43 -2.03
N PRO A 45 -10.28 5.79 -1.90
CA PRO A 45 -9.30 5.54 -2.95
C PRO A 45 -9.15 4.05 -3.26
N SER A 46 -9.17 3.73 -4.55
CA SER A 46 -8.96 2.38 -5.08
C SER A 46 -7.55 2.22 -5.67
N ALA A 47 -7.16 1.01 -6.01
CA ALA A 47 -5.89 0.76 -6.70
C ALA A 47 -5.86 1.45 -8.08
N ALA A 48 -7.00 1.52 -8.76
CA ALA A 48 -7.14 2.27 -10.02
C ALA A 48 -6.87 3.77 -9.81
N VAL A 49 -7.42 4.38 -8.76
CA VAL A 49 -7.16 5.78 -8.39
C VAL A 49 -5.66 6.01 -8.12
N GLY A 50 -5.04 5.13 -7.33
CA GLY A 50 -3.61 5.20 -7.05
C GLY A 50 -2.74 5.13 -8.32
N LYS A 51 -3.06 4.19 -9.22
CA LYS A 51 -2.33 4.03 -10.48
C LYS A 51 -2.48 5.22 -11.41
N ALA A 52 -3.70 5.77 -11.55
CA ALA A 52 -3.96 6.96 -12.34
C ALA A 52 -3.14 8.17 -11.83
N TYR A 53 -3.21 8.44 -10.52
CA TYR A 53 -2.46 9.52 -9.89
C TYR A 53 -0.94 9.37 -10.09
N ARG A 54 -0.41 8.16 -9.89
CA ARG A 54 1.01 7.88 -10.12
C ARG A 54 1.44 8.13 -11.57
N LEU A 55 0.63 7.74 -12.54
CA LEU A 55 0.95 7.97 -13.96
C LEU A 55 0.93 9.45 -14.32
N LEU A 56 0.02 10.25 -13.74
CA LEU A 56 0.04 11.71 -13.88
C LEU A 56 1.30 12.34 -13.26
N ARG A 57 1.69 11.89 -12.06
CA ARG A 57 2.95 12.28 -11.40
C ARG A 57 4.18 11.94 -12.25
N LYS A 58 4.20 10.74 -12.85
CA LYS A 58 5.30 10.27 -13.68
C LYS A 58 5.39 11.00 -15.04
N ALA A 59 4.26 11.42 -15.60
CA ALA A 59 4.23 12.15 -16.87
C ALA A 59 4.94 13.52 -16.77
N ASP A 60 4.93 14.12 -15.58
CA ASP A 60 5.73 15.30 -15.22
C ASP A 60 5.60 16.48 -16.19
N THR A 61 4.41 16.70 -16.74
CA THR A 61 4.12 17.87 -17.57
C THR A 61 3.63 19.02 -16.69
N ALA A 62 3.79 20.27 -17.13
CA ALA A 62 3.32 21.43 -16.38
C ALA A 62 1.83 21.31 -16.00
N ARG A 63 1.01 20.73 -16.89
CA ARG A 63 -0.42 20.52 -16.64
C ARG A 63 -0.69 19.44 -15.60
N THR A 64 0.02 18.31 -15.64
CA THR A 64 -0.18 17.23 -14.67
C THR A 64 0.34 17.63 -13.29
N GLN A 65 1.43 18.40 -13.23
CA GLN A 65 1.95 19.00 -12.00
C GLN A 65 0.94 19.95 -11.36
N ASP A 66 0.45 20.94 -12.12
CA ASP A 66 -0.54 21.91 -11.65
C ASP A 66 -1.84 21.24 -11.17
N PHE A 67 -2.33 20.26 -11.94
CA PHE A 67 -3.49 19.46 -11.55
C PHE A 67 -3.29 18.72 -10.23
N CYS A 68 -2.18 17.98 -10.10
CA CYS A 68 -1.88 17.24 -8.88
C CYS A 68 -1.74 18.16 -7.67
N GLN A 69 -1.04 19.30 -7.82
CA GLN A 69 -0.86 20.27 -6.74
C GLN A 69 -2.18 20.94 -6.32
N THR A 70 -3.04 21.27 -7.29
CA THR A 70 -4.30 21.96 -7.05
C THR A 70 -5.35 21.05 -6.40
N HIS A 71 -5.47 19.80 -6.87
CA HIS A 71 -6.56 18.91 -6.46
C HIS A 71 -6.17 17.87 -5.42
N PHE A 72 -4.89 17.47 -5.39
CA PHE A 72 -4.34 16.38 -4.58
C PHE A 72 -3.00 16.76 -3.93
N PRO A 73 -2.90 17.89 -3.20
CA PRO A 73 -1.64 18.40 -2.65
C PRO A 73 -0.97 17.43 -1.65
N GLN A 74 -1.74 16.50 -1.09
CA GLN A 74 -1.26 15.44 -0.18
C GLN A 74 -1.54 14.06 -0.77
N GLY A 75 -1.51 13.91 -2.09
CA GLY A 75 -1.86 12.65 -2.75
C GLY A 75 -3.36 12.32 -2.72
N VAL A 76 -3.67 11.08 -3.08
CA VAL A 76 -5.07 10.60 -3.21
C VAL A 76 -5.56 9.87 -1.96
N VAL A 77 -4.67 9.46 -1.06
CA VAL A 77 -5.04 8.75 0.17
C VAL A 77 -5.13 9.74 1.34
N PRO A 78 -6.28 9.82 2.04
CA PRO A 78 -6.37 10.61 3.27
C PRO A 78 -5.41 10.07 4.34
N LEU A 79 -4.52 10.93 4.83
CA LEU A 79 -3.48 10.57 5.81
C LEU A 79 -4.01 10.76 7.24
N GLN A 80 -4.81 9.81 7.71
CA GLN A 80 -5.43 9.88 9.04
C GLN A 80 -4.56 9.22 10.11
N SER A 81 -4.48 9.86 11.28
CA SER A 81 -3.81 9.32 12.48
C SER A 81 -4.56 9.72 13.73
N ALA A 82 -4.72 8.81 14.70
CA ALA A 82 -5.26 9.12 16.02
C ALA A 82 -4.20 9.71 16.97
N GLN A 83 -2.91 9.56 16.64
CA GLN A 83 -1.79 10.00 17.48
C GLN A 83 -0.95 11.12 16.83
N GLY A 84 -1.38 11.63 15.68
CA GLY A 84 -0.68 12.70 14.96
C GLY A 84 0.58 12.23 14.22
N VAL A 85 0.67 10.93 13.91
CA VAL A 85 1.75 10.37 13.10
C VAL A 85 1.64 10.89 11.67
N ASP A 86 2.74 11.42 11.15
CA ASP A 86 2.82 11.89 9.77
C ASP A 86 3.12 10.74 8.79
N TYR A 87 2.19 10.49 7.87
CA TYR A 87 2.29 9.46 6.83
C TYR A 87 2.66 10.01 5.44
N PHE A 88 2.91 11.31 5.31
CA PHE A 88 3.17 11.95 4.01
C PHE A 88 4.36 11.32 3.28
N ASN A 89 5.50 11.18 3.97
CA ASN A 89 6.70 10.57 3.38
C ASN A 89 6.49 9.10 2.99
N LEU A 90 5.66 8.35 3.73
CA LEU A 90 5.33 6.98 3.35
C LEU A 90 4.53 6.95 2.04
N GLN A 91 3.58 7.88 1.89
CA GLN A 91 2.82 8.01 0.65
C GLN A 91 3.71 8.40 -0.53
N GLU A 92 4.62 9.38 -0.38
CA GLU A 92 5.52 9.77 -1.48
C GLU A 92 6.40 8.61 -1.94
N LEU A 93 7.01 7.85 -1.03
CA LEU A 93 7.81 6.67 -1.38
C LEU A 93 6.99 5.62 -2.13
N LEU A 94 5.73 5.41 -1.73
CA LEU A 94 4.83 4.47 -2.40
C LEU A 94 4.38 4.95 -3.78
N ILE A 95 4.15 6.26 -3.96
CA ILE A 95 3.87 6.87 -5.27
C ILE A 95 5.06 6.66 -6.21
N GLU A 96 6.28 6.88 -5.73
CA GLU A 96 7.53 6.71 -6.47
C GLU A 96 7.89 5.24 -6.72
N GLN A 97 7.16 4.31 -6.10
CA GLN A 97 7.41 2.86 -6.12
C GLN A 97 8.77 2.46 -5.50
N ASP A 98 9.32 3.27 -4.58
CA ASP A 98 10.43 2.85 -3.73
C ASP A 98 9.88 1.99 -2.57
N PHE A 99 9.45 0.77 -2.93
CA PHE A 99 8.85 -0.16 -1.98
C PHE A 99 9.82 -0.60 -0.88
N GLN A 100 11.14 -0.60 -1.16
CA GLN A 100 12.13 -0.95 -0.15
C GLN A 100 12.27 0.14 0.91
N ALA A 101 12.27 1.42 0.52
CA ALA A 101 12.24 2.51 1.48
C ALA A 101 10.90 2.60 2.20
N ALA A 102 9.78 2.42 1.50
CA ALA A 102 8.45 2.41 2.09
C ALA A 102 8.29 1.30 3.14
N ASP A 103 8.86 0.12 2.92
CA ASP A 103 8.87 -0.99 3.88
C ASP A 103 9.62 -0.63 5.17
N ARG A 104 10.83 -0.05 5.05
CA ARG A 104 11.58 0.43 6.21
C ARG A 104 10.82 1.50 6.97
N LEU A 105 10.27 2.49 6.26
CA LEU A 105 9.52 3.58 6.87
C LEU A 105 8.24 3.06 7.52
N THR A 106 7.59 2.03 6.95
CA THR A 106 6.44 1.38 7.58
C THR A 106 6.81 0.82 8.96
N LEU A 107 7.94 0.12 9.09
CA LEU A 107 8.41 -0.37 10.40
C LEU A 107 8.71 0.77 11.38
N GLU A 108 9.33 1.86 10.90
CA GLU A 108 9.58 3.06 11.70
C GLU A 108 8.26 3.66 12.21
N LYS A 109 7.24 3.78 11.36
CA LYS A 109 5.90 4.26 11.76
C LYS A 109 5.19 3.34 12.75
N LEU A 110 5.36 2.02 12.63
CA LEU A 110 4.86 1.10 13.65
C LEU A 110 5.60 1.24 14.99
N CYS A 111 6.90 1.57 14.97
CA CYS A 111 7.65 1.87 16.18
C CYS A 111 7.19 3.21 16.80
N GLU A 112 6.91 4.23 15.97
CA GLU A 112 6.39 5.53 16.40
C GLU A 112 5.03 5.38 17.12
N LEU A 113 4.12 4.56 16.56
CA LEU A 113 2.84 4.22 17.18
C LEU A 113 2.97 3.43 18.50
N ALA A 114 4.08 2.71 18.69
CA ALA A 114 4.29 1.88 19.86
C ALA A 114 4.80 2.69 21.06
N SER A 115 5.94 3.37 20.90
CA SER A 115 6.55 4.24 21.92
C SER A 115 7.91 4.79 21.48
N ASP A 116 8.41 5.80 22.19
CA ASP A 116 9.81 6.25 22.08
C ASP A 116 10.81 5.10 22.28
N ALA A 117 10.54 4.18 23.21
CA ALA A 117 11.38 3.01 23.44
C ALA A 117 11.38 2.05 22.24
N ALA A 118 10.27 1.94 21.52
CA ALA A 118 10.18 1.17 20.28
C ALA A 118 10.99 1.81 19.15
N MET A 119 10.93 3.14 19.03
CA MET A 119 11.74 3.90 18.07
C MET A 119 13.24 3.69 18.29
N GLN A 120 13.71 3.71 19.54
CA GLN A 120 15.13 3.48 19.85
C GLN A 120 15.58 2.06 19.51
N ARG A 121 14.78 1.04 19.83
CA ARG A 121 15.15 -0.36 19.59
C ARG A 121 14.88 -0.84 18.16
N LYS A 122 14.05 -0.12 17.38
CA LYS A 122 13.73 -0.37 15.96
C LYS A 122 12.99 -1.69 15.70
N TRP A 123 12.13 -2.10 16.63
CA TRP A 123 11.20 -3.22 16.48
C TRP A 123 10.09 -3.15 17.54
N ILE A 124 8.97 -3.81 17.26
CA ILE A 124 7.77 -3.81 18.12
C ILE A 124 7.52 -5.17 18.77
N TYR A 125 6.94 -5.15 19.96
CA TYR A 125 6.35 -6.32 20.60
C TYR A 125 4.93 -6.52 20.11
N PHE A 126 4.48 -7.77 20.14
CA PHE A 126 3.11 -8.11 19.77
C PHE A 126 2.06 -7.45 20.68
N THR A 127 2.37 -7.23 21.97
CA THR A 127 1.49 -6.52 22.92
C THR A 127 1.31 -5.04 22.58
N GLU A 128 2.31 -4.41 21.95
CA GLU A 128 2.17 -3.01 21.53
C GLU A 128 1.27 -2.91 20.30
N VAL A 129 1.31 -3.92 19.42
CA VAL A 129 0.41 -4.00 18.26
C VAL A 129 -1.05 -4.01 18.70
N GLU A 130 -1.38 -4.71 19.80
CA GLU A 130 -2.74 -4.75 20.35
C GLU A 130 -3.26 -3.37 20.78
N SER A 131 -2.37 -2.41 21.05
CA SER A 131 -2.72 -1.03 21.42
C SER A 131 -2.70 -0.03 20.26
N PHE A 132 -2.37 -0.47 19.04
CA PHE A 132 -2.34 0.44 17.90
C PHE A 132 -3.74 0.98 17.58
N PRO A 133 -3.88 2.29 17.34
CA PRO A 133 -5.17 2.82 16.91
C PRO A 133 -5.57 2.22 15.56
N THR A 134 -6.85 1.86 15.44
CA THR A 134 -7.41 1.27 14.19
C THR A 134 -7.15 2.16 12.98
N VAL A 135 -7.35 3.48 13.11
CA VAL A 135 -7.22 4.42 11.98
C VAL A 135 -5.80 4.44 11.41
N ASP A 136 -4.78 4.37 12.25
CA ASP A 136 -3.37 4.40 11.84
C ASP A 136 -2.99 3.14 11.04
N LEU A 137 -3.41 1.96 11.50
CA LEU A 137 -3.21 0.72 10.75
C LEU A 137 -4.02 0.69 9.44
N GLN A 138 -5.22 1.26 9.43
CA GLN A 138 -6.02 1.40 8.22
C GLN A 138 -5.37 2.34 7.21
N THR A 139 -4.80 3.47 7.65
CA THR A 139 -4.07 4.42 6.80
C THR A 139 -2.84 3.75 6.17
N ILE A 140 -1.99 3.11 6.98
CA ILE A 140 -0.81 2.38 6.48
C ILE A 140 -1.23 1.32 5.45
N ASN A 141 -2.24 0.51 5.77
CA ASN A 141 -2.71 -0.53 4.86
C ASN A 141 -3.33 0.03 3.58
N LEU A 142 -4.09 1.12 3.65
CA LEU A 142 -4.72 1.74 2.49
C LEU A 142 -3.66 2.32 1.54
N LEU A 143 -2.61 2.95 2.08
CA LEU A 143 -1.46 3.40 1.29
C LEU A 143 -0.83 2.24 0.51
N TRP A 144 -0.51 1.14 1.20
CA TRP A 144 0.04 -0.05 0.56
C TRP A 144 -0.89 -0.62 -0.52
N LEU A 145 -2.20 -0.74 -0.26
CA LEU A 145 -3.17 -1.25 -1.24
C LEU A 145 -3.25 -0.37 -2.50
N VAL A 146 -3.42 0.94 -2.31
CA VAL A 146 -3.66 1.91 -3.39
C VAL A 146 -2.47 2.00 -4.33
N TYR A 147 -1.26 1.99 -3.81
CA TYR A 147 -0.03 2.16 -4.61
C TYR A 147 0.63 0.85 -5.04
N SER A 148 0.07 -0.30 -4.68
CA SER A 148 0.56 -1.63 -5.08
C SER A 148 -0.31 -2.35 -6.11
N GLU A 149 -1.25 -1.65 -6.75
CA GLU A 149 -2.28 -2.28 -7.59
C GLU A 149 -3.10 -3.33 -6.81
N GLY A 150 -3.31 -3.11 -5.51
CA GLY A 150 -4.02 -4.02 -4.60
C GLY A 150 -3.22 -5.27 -4.19
N LYS A 151 -1.93 -5.34 -4.50
CA LYS A 151 -1.10 -6.54 -4.24
C LYS A 151 -0.53 -6.62 -2.83
N PHE A 152 -0.29 -5.49 -2.18
CA PHE A 152 0.44 -5.39 -0.90
C PHE A 152 -0.43 -4.80 0.20
N GLY A 153 -0.07 -5.10 1.45
CA GLY A 153 -0.76 -4.64 2.66
C GLY A 153 -1.08 -5.76 3.64
N TYR A 154 -1.25 -5.41 4.92
CA TYR A 154 -1.58 -6.35 5.98
C TYR A 154 -2.94 -7.02 5.77
N SER A 155 -3.92 -6.30 5.23
CA SER A 155 -5.23 -6.87 4.87
C SER A 155 -5.11 -7.98 3.82
N VAL A 156 -4.21 -7.83 2.84
CA VAL A 156 -3.91 -8.85 1.83
C VAL A 156 -3.27 -10.08 2.47
N GLN A 157 -2.27 -9.86 3.33
CA GLN A 157 -1.62 -10.94 4.07
C GLN A 157 -2.61 -11.69 4.97
N ARG A 158 -3.52 -10.96 5.64
CA ARG A 158 -4.59 -11.53 6.47
C ARG A 158 -5.52 -12.41 5.63
N GLU A 159 -6.01 -11.92 4.51
CA GLU A 159 -6.89 -12.67 3.61
C GLU A 159 -6.23 -13.98 3.17
N LEU A 160 -4.98 -13.92 2.71
CA LEU A 160 -4.21 -15.09 2.31
C LEU A 160 -4.03 -16.07 3.48
N TRP A 161 -3.65 -15.56 4.66
CA TRP A 161 -3.43 -16.39 5.85
C TRP A 161 -4.71 -17.11 6.29
N LEU A 162 -5.85 -16.42 6.30
CA LEU A 162 -7.15 -17.00 6.60
C LEU A 162 -7.55 -18.06 5.55
N GLY A 163 -7.37 -17.75 4.25
CA GLY A 163 -7.61 -18.69 3.15
C GLY A 163 -6.75 -19.95 3.21
N MET A 164 -5.57 -19.87 3.83
CA MET A 164 -4.68 -21.02 4.08
C MET A 164 -4.99 -21.77 5.38
N GLY A 165 -6.13 -21.49 6.03
CA GLY A 165 -6.50 -22.12 7.30
C GLY A 165 -5.58 -21.71 8.45
N LYS A 166 -5.10 -20.47 8.44
CA LYS A 166 -4.16 -19.91 9.43
C LYS A 166 -2.81 -20.64 9.48
N ASN A 167 -2.41 -21.30 8.40
CA ASN A 167 -1.15 -22.02 8.31
C ASN A 167 0.01 -21.09 7.89
N TRP A 168 0.93 -20.83 8.81
CA TRP A 168 2.09 -19.95 8.60
C TRP A 168 3.05 -20.46 7.52
N GLU A 169 3.39 -21.75 7.51
CA GLU A 169 4.32 -22.33 6.53
C GLU A 169 3.80 -22.19 5.09
N LYS A 170 2.49 -22.38 4.91
CA LYS A 170 1.83 -22.09 3.62
C LYS A 170 1.90 -20.60 3.28
N LEU A 171 1.62 -19.72 4.25
CA LEU A 171 1.67 -18.27 4.05
C LEU A 171 3.05 -17.82 3.57
N TRP A 172 4.12 -18.22 4.26
CA TRP A 172 5.50 -17.80 3.92
C TRP A 172 5.90 -18.19 2.50
N THR A 173 5.43 -19.35 2.04
CA THR A 173 5.71 -19.82 0.68
C THR A 173 4.95 -18.98 -0.34
N VAL A 174 3.64 -18.74 -0.14
CA VAL A 174 2.81 -18.02 -1.14
C VAL A 174 3.13 -16.54 -1.22
N ILE A 175 3.56 -15.91 -0.12
CA ILE A 175 4.00 -14.50 -0.13
C ILE A 175 5.49 -14.35 -0.44
N GLY A 176 6.23 -15.44 -0.70
CA GLY A 176 7.64 -15.38 -1.13
C GLY A 176 8.65 -15.02 -0.02
N TRP A 177 8.33 -15.30 1.25
CA TRP A 177 9.26 -15.10 2.37
C TRP A 177 10.12 -16.33 2.68
N LYS A 178 9.74 -17.49 2.14
CA LYS A 178 10.45 -18.76 2.34
C LYS A 178 10.41 -19.58 1.06
N LEU A 179 11.54 -20.18 0.70
CA LEU A 179 11.67 -21.16 -0.38
C LEU A 179 12.14 -22.49 0.21
N GLY A 180 11.23 -23.47 0.30
CA GLY A 180 11.47 -24.72 1.00
C GLY A 180 11.78 -24.46 2.48
N ASN A 181 12.99 -24.81 2.94
CA ASN A 181 13.43 -24.55 4.31
C ASN A 181 14.21 -23.23 4.48
N ASN A 182 14.46 -22.50 3.40
CA ASN A 182 15.31 -21.31 3.43
C ASN A 182 14.46 -20.04 3.52
N TRP A 183 14.74 -19.22 4.53
CA TRP A 183 14.18 -17.88 4.64
C TRP A 183 14.83 -16.93 3.64
N THR A 184 14.02 -16.06 3.04
CA THR A 184 14.48 -14.98 2.19
C THR A 184 15.35 -14.01 2.99
N ARG A 185 16.54 -13.67 2.48
CA ARG A 185 17.48 -12.79 3.18
C ARG A 185 17.20 -11.31 2.89
N TYR A 186 17.07 -10.52 3.94
CA TYR A 186 16.88 -9.07 3.81
C TYR A 186 18.21 -8.33 3.55
N PRO A 187 18.21 -7.27 2.72
CA PRO A 187 17.13 -6.86 1.81
C PRO A 187 17.16 -7.58 0.45
N GLN A 188 18.31 -8.12 0.02
CA GLN A 188 18.56 -8.47 -1.39
C GLN A 188 17.75 -9.68 -1.90
N GLY A 189 17.27 -10.54 -1.02
CA GLY A 189 16.46 -11.70 -1.40
C GLY A 189 14.99 -11.37 -1.66
N PHE A 190 14.50 -10.22 -1.20
CA PHE A 190 13.11 -9.80 -1.39
C PHE A 190 12.95 -9.08 -2.73
N THR A 191 11.72 -9.10 -3.26
CA THR A 191 11.36 -8.44 -4.53
C THR A 191 10.67 -7.12 -4.22
N TRP A 192 11.33 -6.01 -4.57
CA TRP A 192 10.92 -4.64 -4.20
C TRP A 192 10.16 -3.92 -5.30
N ASP A 193 9.35 -4.64 -6.07
CA ASP A 193 8.55 -4.12 -7.17
C ASP A 193 7.24 -4.90 -7.35
N LEU A 194 6.40 -4.45 -8.28
CA LEU A 194 5.10 -5.06 -8.53
C LEU A 194 5.16 -6.45 -9.17
N SER A 195 6.32 -7.00 -9.51
CA SER A 195 6.46 -8.41 -9.93
C SER A 195 6.37 -9.38 -8.74
N ALA A 196 6.56 -8.89 -7.52
CA ALA A 196 6.51 -9.71 -6.30
C ALA A 196 5.14 -10.41 -6.11
N PRO A 197 5.10 -11.53 -5.35
CA PRO A 197 3.84 -12.20 -5.03
C PRO A 197 2.84 -11.29 -4.30
N ARG A 198 1.55 -11.60 -4.44
CA ARG A 198 0.51 -10.94 -3.65
C ARG A 198 0.79 -11.19 -2.15
N GLY A 199 0.73 -10.13 -1.34
CA GLY A 199 1.03 -10.15 0.09
C GLY A 199 2.52 -10.10 0.43
N HIS A 200 3.42 -9.96 -0.55
CA HIS A 200 4.87 -9.94 -0.30
C HIS A 200 5.31 -8.83 0.66
N LEU A 201 4.66 -7.66 0.56
CA LEU A 201 4.96 -6.47 1.37
C LEU A 201 3.70 -5.96 2.08
N PRO A 202 3.84 -5.17 3.17
CA PRO A 202 5.09 -4.90 3.91
C PRO A 202 5.60 -6.12 4.68
N LEU A 203 6.87 -6.10 5.05
CA LEU A 203 7.53 -7.16 5.79
C LEU A 203 7.17 -7.14 7.28
N SER A 204 7.25 -8.31 7.90
CA SER A 204 7.30 -8.47 9.35
C SER A 204 8.39 -9.48 9.67
N ASN A 205 9.37 -9.08 10.48
CA ASN A 205 10.56 -9.88 10.72
C ASN A 205 10.24 -11.16 11.52
N GLN A 206 10.46 -12.33 10.92
CA GLN A 206 10.19 -13.63 11.53
C GLN A 206 11.31 -14.17 12.43
N LEU A 207 12.46 -13.48 12.55
CA LEU A 207 13.56 -13.88 13.46
C LEU A 207 13.14 -13.92 14.93
N ARG A 208 12.06 -13.23 15.30
CA ARG A 208 11.48 -13.20 16.65
C ARG A 208 10.18 -14.01 16.77
N GLY A 209 9.90 -14.83 15.77
CA GLY A 209 8.68 -15.64 15.68
C GLY A 209 7.46 -14.87 15.20
N VAL A 210 6.33 -15.57 15.16
CA VAL A 210 5.12 -15.14 14.44
C VAL A 210 4.21 -14.18 15.23
N ARG A 211 4.52 -13.87 16.49
CA ARG A 211 3.55 -13.19 17.39
C ARG A 211 3.20 -11.78 16.92
N VAL A 212 4.17 -11.03 16.40
CA VAL A 212 3.96 -9.66 15.90
C VAL A 212 3.03 -9.68 14.69
N ILE A 213 3.36 -10.47 13.67
CA ILE A 213 2.51 -10.58 12.48
C ILE A 213 1.15 -11.19 12.81
N ALA A 214 1.07 -12.18 13.71
CA ALA A 214 -0.20 -12.71 14.18
C ALA A 214 -1.08 -11.61 14.79
N SER A 215 -0.51 -10.73 15.61
CA SER A 215 -1.24 -9.62 16.24
C SER A 215 -1.65 -8.57 15.21
N LEU A 216 -0.77 -8.23 14.27
CA LEU A 216 -1.09 -7.35 13.14
C LEU A 216 -2.25 -7.92 12.33
N LEU A 217 -2.16 -9.18 11.91
CA LEU A 217 -3.18 -9.82 11.07
C LEU A 217 -4.47 -10.11 11.83
N MET A 218 -4.48 -10.16 13.16
CA MET A 218 -5.68 -10.37 13.98
C MET A 218 -6.29 -9.07 14.52
N HIS A 219 -5.63 -7.93 14.35
CA HIS A 219 -6.06 -6.63 14.85
C HIS A 219 -7.51 -6.27 14.43
N PRO A 220 -8.31 -5.61 15.30
CA PRO A 220 -9.69 -5.23 15.00
C PRO A 220 -9.85 -4.29 13.79
N ALA A 221 -8.77 -3.60 13.40
CA ALA A 221 -8.73 -2.71 12.22
C ALA A 221 -9.23 -3.33 10.90
N TRP A 222 -9.23 -4.68 10.79
CA TRP A 222 -9.68 -5.40 9.59
C TRP A 222 -11.14 -5.87 9.65
N THR A 223 -11.79 -5.71 10.79
CA THR A 223 -13.16 -6.19 11.06
C THR A 223 -14.11 -5.08 11.45
N GLU A 224 -13.58 -3.98 12.00
CA GLU A 224 -14.35 -2.76 12.25
C GLU A 224 -14.72 -2.11 10.91
N LYS A 225 -16.03 -1.87 10.72
CA LYS A 225 -16.60 -1.24 9.52
C LYS A 225 -16.54 0.28 9.63
#